data_AF-A0A6L6HVP9-F1
#
_entry.id   AF-A0A6L6HVP9-F1
#
_cell.length_a   1.000
_cell.length_b   1.000
_cell.length_c   1.000
_cell.angle_alpha   90.00
_cell.angle_beta   90.00
_cell.angle_gamma   90.00
#
_symmetry.space_group_name_H-M   'P 1'
#
loop_
_entity.id
_entity.type
_entity.pdbx_description
1 polymer ?
#
loop_
_entity_poly.entity_id
_entity_poly.type
_entity_poly.pdbx_seq_one_letter_code
_entity_poly.pdbx_strand_id
1 'polypeptide(L)' 'MEKKATVGRPRSDTEPVTLRLPRELIEAIDNRRRVESDLPTRPEMIRRALVQWLELTDPPERE' A
#
# COMPACT_ATOMS: atom_id res chain seq x y z
N MET A 1 -6.87 21.50 36.58
CA MET A 1 -5.83 20.89 35.72
C MET A 1 -6.53 19.99 34.72
N GLU A 2 -6.89 20.54 33.56
CA GLU A 2 -7.58 19.80 32.50
C GLU A 2 -6.55 19.10 31.62
N LYS A 3 -6.58 17.77 31.61
CA LYS A 3 -5.66 16.95 30.81
C LYS A 3 -6.11 17.03 29.35
N LYS A 4 -5.40 17.83 28.54
CA LYS A 4 -5.53 17.78 27.07
C LYS A 4 -5.26 16.35 26.62
N ALA A 5 -6.28 15.68 26.11
CA ALA A 5 -6.11 14.42 25.39
C ALA A 5 -5.19 14.71 24.20
N THR A 6 -3.95 14.22 24.27
CA THR A 6 -3.11 14.10 23.09
C THR A 6 -3.87 13.17 22.16
N VAL A 7 -4.48 13.72 21.11
CA VAL A 7 -4.93 12.96 19.95
C VAL A 7 -3.68 12.30 19.39
N GLY A 8 -3.33 11.14 19.96
CA GLY A 8 -2.48 10.18 19.29
C GLY A 8 -3.18 9.86 17.98
N ARG A 9 -2.43 9.97 16.87
CA ARG A 9 -2.89 9.58 15.54
C ARG A 9 -3.69 8.27 15.68
N PRO A 10 -4.92 8.18 15.13
CA PRO A 10 -5.69 6.95 15.18
C PRO A 10 -4.77 5.80 14.76
N ARG A 11 -4.78 4.70 15.52
CA ARG A 11 -4.00 3.50 15.17
C ARG A 11 -4.54 3.01 13.83
N SER A 12 -3.98 3.48 12.72
CA SER A 12 -4.10 2.75 11.46
C SER A 12 -3.28 1.49 11.68
N ASP A 13 -3.92 0.33 11.57
CA ASP A 13 -3.30 -1.00 11.49
C ASP A 13 -2.47 -1.13 10.19
N THR A 14 -1.58 -0.17 9.97
CA THR A 14 -0.72 -0.07 8.80
C THR A 14 0.69 0.22 9.29
N GLU A 15 1.60 -0.67 8.96
CA GLU A 15 3.02 -0.49 9.28
C GLU A 15 3.77 0.03 8.05
N PRO A 16 4.72 0.97 8.22
CA PRO A 16 5.58 1.40 7.12
C PRO A 16 6.52 0.26 6.74
N VAL A 17 6.53 -0.11 5.46
CA VAL A 17 7.47 -1.10 4.91
C VAL A 17 8.55 -0.40 4.09
N THR A 18 9.81 -0.70 4.37
CA THR A 18 10.96 -0.25 3.57
C THR A 18 11.33 -1.33 2.57
N LEU A 19 10.89 -1.17 1.32
CA LEU A 19 11.19 -2.10 0.23
C LEU A 19 12.26 -1.52 -0.69
N ARG A 20 13.26 -2.33 -1.04
CA ARG A 20 14.24 -2.01 -2.09
C ARG A 20 13.80 -2.67 -3.38
N LEU A 21 13.30 -1.87 -4.31
CA LEU A 21 12.89 -2.32 -5.64
C LEU A 21 13.89 -1.85 -6.69
N PRO A 22 14.10 -2.62 -7.77
CA PRO A 22 14.84 -2.15 -8.94
C PRO A 22 14.11 -0.95 -9.57
N ARG A 23 14.89 -0.04 -10.17
CA ARG A 23 14.37 1.22 -10.72
C ARG A 23 13.33 0.99 -11.82
N GLU A 24 13.53 -0.01 -12.66
CA GLU A 24 12.61 -0.38 -13.74
C GLU A 24 11.21 -0.71 -13.23
N LEU A 25 11.11 -1.37 -12.08
CA LEU A 25 9.84 -1.71 -11.46
C LEU A 25 9.16 -0.49 -10.84
N ILE A 26 9.93 0.42 -10.24
CA ILE A 26 9.41 1.72 -9.77
C ILE A 26 8.86 2.55 -10.94
N GLU A 27 9.56 2.56 -12.07
CA GLU A 27 9.14 3.28 -13.28
C GLU A 27 7.86 2.68 -13.87
N ALA A 28 7.74 1.34 -13.91
CA ALA A 28 6.51 0.67 -14.33
C ALA A 28 5.30 1.02 -13.44
N ILE A 29 5.51 1.07 -12.12
CA ILE A 29 4.48 1.48 -11.16
C ILE A 29 4.11 2.96 -11.33
N ASP A 30 5.10 3.84 -11.52
CA ASP A 30 4.85 5.28 -11.74
C ASP A 30 4.08 5.53 -13.05
N ASN A 31 4.36 4.74 -14.09
CA ASN A 31 3.64 4.83 -15.34
C ASN A 31 2.17 4.37 -15.18
N ARG A 32 1.93 3.26 -14.46
CA ARG A 32 0.56 2.81 -14.11
C ARG A 32 -0.20 3.87 -13.32
N ARG A 33 0.45 4.50 -12.35
CA ARG A 33 -0.10 5.61 -11.55
C ARG A 33 -0.59 6.78 -12.40
N ARG A 34 0.02 7.05 -13.56
CA ARG A 34 -0.43 8.13 -14.48
C ARG A 34 -1.75 7.83 -15.19
N VAL A 35 -2.10 6.56 -15.31
CA VAL A 35 -3.31 6.10 -16.01
C VAL A 35 -4.52 6.09 -15.06
N GLU A 36 -4.29 5.90 -13.76
CA GLU A 36 -5.35 5.89 -12.75
C GLU A 36 -5.79 7.32 -12.36
N SER A 37 -7.10 7.59 -12.47
CA SER A 37 -7.70 8.92 -12.22
C SER A 37 -7.55 9.43 -10.78
N ASP A 38 -7.23 8.55 -9.84
CA ASP A 38 -7.13 8.85 -8.40
C ASP A 38 -5.71 9.26 -7.96
N LEU A 39 -4.76 9.36 -8.90
CA LEU A 39 -3.33 9.66 -8.65
C LEU A 39 -2.81 8.96 -7.38
N PRO A 40 -2.99 7.63 -7.26
CA PRO A 40 -2.63 6.91 -6.05
C PRO A 40 -1.16 7.17 -5.73
N THR A 41 -0.84 7.36 -4.45
CA THR A 41 0.57 7.50 -4.07
C THR A 41 1.32 6.20 -4.41
N ARG A 42 2.64 6.27 -4.62
CA ARG A 42 3.46 5.06 -4.87
C ARG A 42 3.17 3.90 -3.90
N PRO A 43 3.05 4.13 -2.57
CA PRO A 43 2.70 3.04 -1.65
C PRO A 43 1.29 2.50 -1.86
N GLU A 44 0.31 3.32 -2.22
CA GLU A 44 -1.05 2.87 -2.54
C GLU A 44 -1.09 1.98 -3.78
N MET A 45 -0.32 2.32 -4.81
CA MET A 45 -0.15 1.47 -6.00
C MET A 45 0.43 0.11 -5.66
N ILE A 46 1.47 0.09 -4.82
CA ILE A 46 2.09 -1.15 -4.36
C ILE A 46 1.09 -1.99 -3.57
N ARG A 47 0.29 -1.37 -2.68
CA ARG A 47 -0.78 -2.06 -1.95
C ARG A 47 -1.79 -2.69 -2.90
N ARG A 48 -2.33 -1.94 -3.87
CA ARG A 48 -3.28 -2.46 -4.88
C ARG A 48 -2.71 -3.61 -5.69
N ALA A 49 -1.43 -3.53 -6.06
CA ALA A 49 -0.74 -4.60 -6.79
C ALA A 49 -0.55 -5.85 -5.92
N LEU A 50 -0.20 -5.68 -4.65
CA LEU A 50 -0.04 -6.78 -3.70
C LEU A 50 -1.37 -7.48 -3.41
N VAL A 51 -2.46 -6.74 -3.23
CA VAL A 51 -3.80 -7.33 -3.02
C VAL A 51 -4.20 -8.16 -4.23
N GLN A 52 -4.14 -7.59 -5.44
CA GLN A 52 -4.44 -8.33 -6.67
C GLN A 52 -3.54 -9.55 -6.86
N TRP A 53 -2.24 -9.42 -6.55
CA TRP A 53 -1.31 -10.54 -6.63
C TRP A 53 -1.67 -11.63 -5.62
N LEU A 54 -1.98 -11.27 -4.37
CA LEU A 54 -2.43 -12.21 -3.36
C LEU A 54 -3.70 -12.91 -3.80
N GLU A 55 -4.72 -12.20 -4.31
CA GLU A 55 -5.95 -12.82 -4.85
C GLU A 55 -5.67 -13.80 -6.00
N LEU A 56 -4.68 -13.53 -6.85
CA LEU A 56 -4.28 -14.45 -7.94
C LEU A 56 -3.47 -15.65 -7.45
N THR A 57 -2.73 -15.48 -6.35
CA THR A 57 -1.85 -16.52 -5.79
C THR A 57 -2.46 -17.26 -4.62
N ASP A 58 -3.60 -16.82 -4.12
CA ASP A 58 -4.33 -17.46 -3.03
C ASP A 58 -4.69 -18.86 -3.52
N PRO A 59 -4.02 -19.90 -3.01
CA PRO A 59 -4.43 -21.25 -3.34
C PRO A 59 -5.83 -21.41 -2.74
N PRO A 60 -6.84 -21.91 -3.48
CA PRO A 60 -8.11 -22.22 -2.86
C PRO A 60 -7.80 -23.12 -1.66
N GLU A 61 -8.21 -22.67 -0.46
CA GLU A 61 -8.01 -23.41 0.78
C GLU A 61 -8.24 -24.89 0.49
N ARG A 62 -7.16 -25.68 0.58
CA ARG A 62 -7.32 -27.14 0.56
C ARG A 62 -7.95 -27.50 1.89
N GLU A 63 -9.27 -27.67 1.82
CA GLU A 63 -10.16 -28.26 2.83
C GLU A 63 -9.53 -29.46 3.56
#